data_AF-A0A3N5JWX9-F1
#
_entry.id   AF-A0A3N5JWX9-F1
#
_cell.length_a   1.000
_cell.length_b   1.000
_cell.length_c   1.000
_cell.angle_alpha   90.00
_cell.angle_beta   90.00
_cell.angle_gamma   90.00
#
_symmetry.space_group_name_H-M   'P 1'
#
loop_
_entity.id
_entity.type
_entity.pdbx_description
1 polymer ?
#
loop_
_entity_poly.entity_id
_entity_poly.type
_entity_poly.pdbx_seq_one_letter_code
_entity_poly.pdbx_strand_id
1 'polypeptide(L)' 'MIQLSVAIITYNEERNIARCLDSIKDVADEIVVVDSYSSDKTVDLCHSYGAKVFQHKFEGHIEQKNYALTNTAFHYVL' A
#
# COMPACT_ATOMS: atom_id res chain seq x y z
N MET A 1 21.11 4.25 -8.91
CA MET A 1 20.56 3.54 -7.73
C MET A 1 19.28 2.88 -8.19
N ILE A 2 18.99 1.64 -7.79
CA ILE A 2 17.73 0.98 -8.11
C ILE A 2 16.67 1.57 -7.19
N GLN A 3 15.53 2.00 -7.74
CA GLN A 3 14.40 2.52 -6.96
C GLN A 3 13.30 1.46 -6.86
N LEU A 4 12.73 1.32 -5.68
CA LEU A 4 11.71 0.31 -5.37
C LEU A 4 10.40 0.95 -4.93
N SER A 5 9.31 0.61 -5.63
CA SER A 5 7.95 0.84 -5.13
C SER A 5 7.49 -0.40 -4.36
N VAL A 6 6.82 -0.22 -3.23
CA VAL A 6 6.12 -1.31 -2.53
C VAL A 6 4.63 -1.09 -2.65
N ALA A 7 3.92 -2.09 -3.19
CA ALA A 7 2.48 -2.04 -3.41
C ALA A 7 1.74 -2.94 -2.40
N ILE A 8 0.91 -2.34 -1.56
CA ILE A 8 0.13 -3.03 -0.53
C ILE A 8 -1.35 -2.94 -0.90
N ILE A 9 -2.05 -4.07 -0.92
CA ILE A 9 -3.52 -4.10 -0.96
C ILE A 9 -4.01 -4.40 0.47
N THR A 10 -5.05 -3.71 0.94
CA THR A 10 -5.48 -3.85 2.34
C THR A 10 -7.00 -3.68 2.53
N TYR A 11 -7.47 -4.19 3.68
CA TYR A 11 -8.84 -4.04 4.18
C TYR A 11 -8.88 -4.40 5.68
N ASN A 12 -9.18 -3.42 6.54
CA ASN A 12 -9.30 -3.57 7.99
C ASN A 12 -8.10 -4.24 8.66
N GLU A 13 -6.91 -3.70 8.41
CA GLU A 13 -5.63 -4.19 8.92
C GLU A 13 -5.00 -3.29 9.98
N GLU A 14 -5.78 -2.54 10.77
CA GLU A 14 -5.23 -1.60 11.77
C GLU A 14 -4.28 -2.27 12.78
N ARG A 15 -4.45 -3.58 13.01
CA ARG A 15 -3.64 -4.38 13.94
C ARG A 15 -2.28 -4.80 13.38
N ASN A 16 -2.11 -4.80 12.05
CA ASN A 16 -0.91 -5.32 11.39
C ASN A 16 -0.21 -4.29 10.50
N ILE A 17 -0.95 -3.34 9.93
CA ILE A 17 -0.46 -2.46 8.87
C ILE A 17 0.74 -1.63 9.33
N ALA A 18 0.74 -1.12 10.57
CA ALA A 18 1.86 -0.36 11.11
C ALA A 18 3.15 -1.18 11.17
N ARG A 19 3.07 -2.45 11.64
CA ARG A 19 4.24 -3.36 11.68
C ARG A 19 4.74 -3.69 10.26
N CYS A 20 3.83 -3.84 9.31
CA CYS A 20 4.20 -4.06 7.91
C CYS A 20 4.96 -2.85 7.34
N LEU A 21 4.42 -1.63 7.51
CA LEU A 21 5.03 -0.40 7.04
C LEU A 21 6.39 -0.15 7.71
N ASP A 22 6.51 -0.39 9.02
CA ASP A 22 7.78 -0.29 9.73
C ASP A 22 8.86 -1.24 9.19
N SER A 23 8.48 -2.42 8.70
CA SER A 23 9.45 -3.39 8.18
C SER A 23 10.01 -3.04 6.80
N ILE A 24 9.34 -2.16 6.04
CA ILE A 24 9.72 -1.82 4.66
C ILE A 24 10.21 -0.37 4.49
N LYS A 25 9.98 0.51 5.48
CA LYS A 25 10.24 1.96 5.36
C LYS A 25 11.70 2.33 5.02
N ASP A 26 12.66 1.50 5.39
CA ASP A 26 14.09 1.75 5.15
C ASP A 26 14.57 1.22 3.79
N VAL A 27 13.71 0.52 3.05
CA VAL A 27 14.03 -0.12 1.77
C VAL A 27 13.16 0.40 0.62
N ALA A 28 11.92 0.81 0.93
CA ALA A 28 10.99 1.36 -0.06
C ALA A 28 11.31 2.83 -0.35
N ASP A 29 11.50 3.18 -1.63
CA ASP A 29 11.54 4.58 -2.07
C ASP A 29 10.14 5.17 -2.21
N GLU A 30 9.14 4.31 -2.43
CA GLU A 30 7.73 4.66 -2.53
C GLU A 30 6.86 3.56 -1.91
N ILE A 31 5.82 3.95 -1.17
CA ILE A 31 4.80 3.04 -0.65
C ILE A 31 3.45 3.44 -1.24
N VAL A 32 2.83 2.52 -1.99
CA VAL A 32 1.49 2.63 -2.54
C VAL A 32 0.57 1.68 -1.79
N VAL A 33 -0.54 2.18 -1.27
CA VAL A 33 -1.56 1.39 -0.60
C VAL A 33 -2.87 1.50 -1.38
N VAL A 34 -3.45 0.36 -1.73
CA VAL A 34 -4.81 0.27 -2.27
C VAL A 34 -5.72 -0.31 -1.20
N ASP A 35 -6.56 0.55 -0.64
CA ASP A 35 -7.51 0.23 0.41
C ASP A 35 -8.88 -0.16 -0.17
N SER A 36 -9.43 -1.26 0.33
CA SER A 36 -10.75 -1.76 -0.09
C SER A 36 -11.89 -1.17 0.76
N TYR A 37 -11.80 0.12 1.09
CA TYR A 37 -12.71 0.85 1.97
C TYR A 37 -12.71 0.31 3.41
N SER A 38 -11.53 0.30 4.03
CA SER A 38 -11.42 -0.01 5.46
C SER A 38 -12.31 0.93 6.29
N SER A 39 -12.94 0.37 7.32
CA SER A 39 -13.78 1.11 8.28
C SER A 39 -13.09 1.33 9.64
N ASP A 40 -11.87 0.82 9.77
CA ASP A 40 -11.00 0.95 10.93
C ASP A 40 -9.89 2.00 10.68
N LYS A 41 -8.87 2.05 11.54
CA LYS A 41 -7.78 3.04 11.42
C LYS A 41 -6.72 2.72 10.36
N THR A 42 -6.93 1.72 9.51
CA THR A 42 -5.92 1.28 8.52
C THR A 42 -5.44 2.43 7.64
N VAL A 43 -6.36 3.21 7.07
CA VAL A 43 -6.03 4.32 6.16
C VAL A 43 -5.28 5.44 6.87
N ASP A 44 -5.72 5.82 8.08
CA ASP A 44 -5.06 6.84 8.89
C ASP A 44 -3.62 6.44 9.23
N LEU A 45 -3.41 5.17 9.59
CA LEU A 45 -2.08 4.63 9.84
C LEU A 45 -1.22 4.70 8.58
N CYS A 46 -1.70 4.25 7.42
CA CYS A 46 -0.96 4.35 6.16
C CYS A 46 -0.53 5.79 5.84
N HIS A 47 -1.43 6.77 6.00
CA HIS A 47 -1.11 8.18 5.80
C HIS A 47 -0.04 8.69 6.77
N SER A 48 -0.07 8.27 8.03
CA SER A 48 0.94 8.67 9.03
C SER A 48 2.36 8.18 8.69
N TYR A 49 2.49 7.12 7.89
CA TYR A 49 3.78 6.62 7.38
C TYR A 49 4.17 7.25 6.04
N GLY A 50 3.41 8.22 5.53
CA GLY A 50 3.68 8.87 4.26
C GLY A 50 3.33 8.03 3.03
N ALA A 51 2.55 6.95 3.18
CA ALA A 51 2.12 6.14 2.05
C ALA A 51 1.10 6.89 1.17
N LYS A 52 1.16 6.63 -0.14
CA LYS A 52 0.13 7.07 -1.09
C LYS A 52 -1.04 6.10 -1.02
N VAL A 53 -2.15 6.54 -0.45
CA VAL A 53 -3.34 5.70 -0.28
C VAL A 53 -4.37 6.00 -1.36
N PHE A 54 -4.81 4.95 -2.05
CA PHE A 54 -5.89 4.98 -3.04
C PHE A 54 -7.01 4.06 -2.57
N GLN A 55 -8.25 4.44 -2.84
CA GLN A 55 -9.40 3.57 -2.56
C GLN A 55 -9.88 2.92 -3.85
N HIS A 56 -10.11 1.61 -3.78
CA HIS A 56 -10.64 0.84 -4.89
C HIS A 56 -11.50 -0.31 -4.36
N LYS A 57 -12.66 -0.54 -4.95
CA LYS A 57 -13.56 -1.62 -4.52
C LYS A 57 -12.86 -2.96 -4.73
N PHE A 58 -12.96 -3.85 -3.75
CA PHE A 58 -12.43 -5.20 -3.91
C PHE A 58 -13.25 -5.98 -4.94
N GLU A 59 -12.65 -6.22 -6.09
CA GLU A 59 -13.19 -7.08 -7.16
C GLU A 59 -12.45 -8.42 -7.25
N GLY A 60 -11.24 -8.48 -6.67
CA GLY A 60 -10.40 -9.66 -6.60
C GLY A 60 -8.94 -9.28 -6.36
N HIS A 61 -8.11 -10.27 -6.04
CA HIS A 61 -6.69 -10.01 -5.76
C HIS A 61 -5.91 -9.59 -7.00
N ILE A 62 -6.30 -10.05 -8.19
CA ILE A 62 -5.63 -9.71 -9.46
C ILE A 62 -5.92 -8.26 -9.80
N GLU A 63 -7.19 -7.88 -9.73
CA GLU A 63 -7.70 -6.55 -10.03
C GLU A 63 -7.09 -5.53 -9.08
N GLN A 64 -7.01 -5.84 -7.78
CA GLN A 64 -6.39 -4.93 -6.82
C GLN A 64 -4.89 -4.77 -7.00
N LYS A 65 -4.17 -5.85 -7.29
CA LYS A 65 -2.73 -5.75 -7.58
C LYS A 65 -2.49 -4.97 -8.87
N ASN A 66 -3.27 -5.23 -9.92
CA ASN A 66 -3.17 -4.48 -11.17
C ASN A 66 -3.47 -2.99 -10.96
N TYR A 67 -4.49 -2.65 -10.19
CA TYR A 67 -4.78 -1.26 -9.84
C TYR A 67 -3.62 -0.63 -9.05
N ALA A 68 -3.05 -1.34 -8.07
CA ALA A 68 -1.87 -0.87 -7.34
C ALA A 68 -0.68 -0.59 -8.27
N LEU A 69 -0.41 -1.48 -9.24
CA LEU A 69 0.66 -1.31 -10.22
C LEU A 69 0.48 -0.05 -11.09
N THR A 70 -0.75 0.37 -11.39
CA THR A 70 -0.98 1.62 -12.15
C THR A 70 -0.62 2.88 -11.36
N ASN A 71 -0.46 2.77 -10.04
CA ASN A 71 -0.20 3.89 -9.15
C ASN A 71 1.26 3.96 -8.67
N THR A 72 2.11 3.00 -9.04
CA THR A 72 3.54 3.00 -8.71
C THR A 72 4.35 3.82 -9.72
N ALA A 73 5.37 4.54 -9.25
CA ALA A 73 6.22 5.40 -10.06
C ALA A 73 7.49 4.70 -10.60
N PHE A 74 7.95 3.64 -9.93
CA PHE A 74 9.24 3.00 -10.27
C PHE A 74 9.06 1.67 -11.02
N HIS A 75 10.11 1.29 -11.75
CA HIS A 75 10.13 0.08 -12.57
C HIS A 75 10.11 -1.21 -11.75
N TYR A 76 10.75 -1.22 -10.58
CA TYR A 76 10.74 -2.38 -9.68
C TYR A 76 9.62 -2.21 -8.66
N VAL A 77 8.77 -3.23 -8.56
CA VAL A 77 7.65 -3.29 -7.63
C VAL A 77 7.73 -4.56 -6.80
N LEU A 78 7.58 -4.40 -5.48
CA LEU A 78 7.39 -5.49 -4.52
C LEU A 78 5.92 -5.55 -4.08
#